data_AF-A0A7R9U0J7-F1
#
_entry.id   AF-A0A7R9U0J7-F1
#
_cell.length_a   1.000
_cell.length_b   1.000
_cell.length_c   1.000
_cell.angle_alpha   90.00
_cell.angle_beta   90.00
_cell.angle_gamma   90.00
#
_symmetry.space_group_name_H-M   'P 1'
#
loop_
_entity.id
_entity.type
_entity.pdbx_description
1 polymer ?
#
loop_
_entity_poly.entity_id
_entity_poly.type
_entity_poly.pdbx_seq_one_letter_code
_entity_poly.pdbx_strand_id
1 'polypeptide(L)'
;CQVFAMGRRSKRPRAGPKNSNGGVKVAEEAEMLQQRVQEEAPAPGTLFAKGSELLFAALPLSNRSQQGLEASGYSTCTEIQAAALPHALAGRDILGAAKTGSGKTLAFVVPLLEALFRNSVQTADGLAAVVISPTRELAIQIFE
;
A
#
# COMPACT_ATOMS: atom_id res chain seq x y z
N CYS A 1 -6.60 10.55 -15.47
CA CYS A 1 -5.94 9.23 -15.58
C CYS A 1 -4.57 9.32 -14.95
N GLN A 2 -4.36 8.75 -13.77
CA GLN A 2 -3.02 8.64 -13.17
C GLN A 2 -2.48 7.24 -13.47
N VAL A 3 -1.35 7.21 -14.16
CA VAL A 3 -0.59 6.00 -14.47
C VAL A 3 0.42 5.82 -13.33
N PHE A 4 0.33 4.71 -12.61
CA PHE A 4 1.31 4.29 -11.61
C PHE A 4 2.12 3.13 -12.21
N ALA A 5 3.44 3.28 -12.28
CA ALA A 5 4.35 2.21 -12.69
C ALA A 5 5.33 1.97 -11.53
N MET A 6 5.24 0.81 -10.87
CA MET A 6 6.13 0.45 -9.77
C MET A 6 7.17 -0.55 -10.31
N GLY A 7 8.29 -0.01 -10.79
CA GLY A 7 9.38 -0.80 -11.36
C GLY A 7 9.95 -1.82 -10.36
N ARG A 8 9.91 -3.11 -10.73
CA ARG A 8 10.58 -4.20 -10.00
C ARG A 8 12.08 -3.93 -9.90
N ARG A 9 12.59 -3.67 -8.69
CA ARG A 9 14.05 -3.72 -8.41
C ARG A 9 14.44 -4.99 -7.68
N SER A 10 15.38 -5.69 -8.29
CA SER A 10 16.16 -6.81 -7.79
C SER A 10 16.65 -6.58 -6.36
N LYS A 11 16.34 -7.52 -5.46
CA LYS A 11 16.86 -7.57 -4.08
C LYS A 11 18.39 -7.53 -4.11
N ARG A 12 19.01 -6.42 -3.72
CA ARG A 12 20.42 -6.39 -3.27
C ARG A 12 20.38 -6.35 -1.75
N PRO A 13 21.11 -7.23 -1.03
CA PRO A 13 21.17 -7.15 0.42
C PRO A 13 22.01 -5.92 0.79
N ARG A 14 21.52 -5.08 1.69
CA ARG A 14 22.33 -3.98 2.23
C ARG A 14 22.23 -3.92 3.75
N ALA A 15 23.35 -4.26 4.36
CA ALA A 15 23.63 -4.08 5.76
C ALA A 15 23.84 -2.59 6.05
N GLY A 16 22.93 -2.01 6.83
CA GLY A 16 23.05 -0.72 7.51
C GLY A 16 22.90 -0.92 9.02
N PRO A 17 23.31 0.05 9.86
CA PRO A 17 23.53 -0.16 11.29
C PRO A 17 22.21 -0.52 11.99
N LYS A 18 22.23 -1.69 12.64
CA LYS A 18 21.09 -2.27 13.34
C LYS A 18 20.81 -1.47 14.61
N ASN A 19 19.75 -0.68 14.61
CA ASN A 19 19.17 -0.17 15.86
C ASN A 19 18.54 -1.36 16.59
N SER A 20 19.14 -1.78 17.69
CA SER A 20 19.28 -3.19 18.11
C SER A 20 18.04 -3.87 18.72
N ASN A 21 16.88 -3.23 18.79
CA ASN A 21 15.65 -3.90 19.28
C ASN A 21 14.36 -3.58 18.49
N GLY A 22 14.28 -2.44 17.80
CA GLY A 22 13.09 -2.03 17.04
C GLY A 22 13.09 -2.51 15.58
N GLY A 23 14.26 -2.52 14.92
CA GLY A 23 14.35 -2.86 13.50
C GLY A 23 14.20 -4.35 13.20
N VAL A 24 14.57 -5.22 14.15
CA VAL A 24 14.48 -6.68 13.99
C VAL A 24 13.02 -7.13 13.96
N LYS A 25 12.17 -6.59 14.86
CA LYS A 25 10.74 -6.90 14.89
C LYS A 25 10.00 -6.44 13.63
N VAL A 26 10.39 -5.30 13.06
CA VAL A 26 9.78 -4.76 11.84
C VAL A 26 10.11 -5.60 10.62
N ALA A 27 11.34 -6.11 10.52
CA ALA A 27 11.74 -6.98 9.41
C ALA A 27 10.99 -8.32 9.43
N GLU A 28 10.86 -8.94 10.61
CA GLU A 28 10.08 -10.18 10.78
C GLU A 28 8.59 -9.97 10.46
N GLU A 29 8.00 -8.87 10.95
CA GLU A 29 6.62 -8.50 10.62
C GLU A 29 6.41 -8.30 9.12
N ALA A 30 7.35 -7.62 8.45
CA ALA A 30 7.31 -7.41 7.00
C ALA A 30 7.37 -8.72 6.21
N GLU A 31 8.16 -9.70 6.63
CA GLU A 31 8.26 -11.00 5.98
C GLU A 31 6.96 -11.81 6.13
N MET A 32 6.36 -11.84 7.33
CA MET A 32 5.07 -12.50 7.54
C MET A 32 3.95 -11.85 6.70
N LEU A 33 3.92 -10.52 6.63
CA LEU A 33 2.95 -9.81 5.80
C LEU A 33 3.14 -10.10 4.31
N GLN A 34 4.39 -10.22 3.84
CA GLN A 34 4.65 -10.64 2.46
C GLN A 34 4.08 -12.02 2.16
N GLN A 35 4.23 -12.97 3.08
CA GLN A 35 3.66 -14.31 2.91
C GLN A 35 2.13 -14.27 2.83
N ARG A 36 1.48 -13.58 3.77
CA ARG A 36 0.02 -13.41 3.76
C ARG A 36 -0.49 -12.75 2.49
N VAL A 37 0.18 -11.70 2.02
CA VAL A 37 -0.14 -11.06 0.73
C VAL A 37 -0.06 -12.08 -0.40
N GLN A 38 0.94 -12.95 -0.42
CA GLN A 38 1.12 -13.93 -1.49
C GLN A 38 0.02 -15.01 -1.48
N GLU A 39 -0.49 -15.38 -0.31
CA GLU A 39 -1.56 -16.36 -0.12
C GLU A 39 -2.95 -15.78 -0.39
N GLU A 40 -3.21 -14.56 0.09
CA GLU A 40 -4.52 -13.90 0.01
C GLU A 40 -4.70 -13.11 -1.30
N ALA A 41 -3.62 -12.85 -2.06
CA ALA A 41 -3.72 -12.07 -3.29
C ALA A 41 -4.51 -12.83 -4.38
N PRO A 42 -5.54 -12.19 -4.98
CA PRO A 42 -6.27 -12.78 -6.09
C PRO A 42 -5.37 -13.01 -7.31
N ALA A 43 -5.71 -13.99 -8.15
CA ALA A 43 -4.96 -14.27 -9.37
C ALA A 43 -4.87 -13.02 -10.29
N PRO A 44 -3.80 -12.88 -11.09
CA PRO A 44 -3.71 -11.83 -12.09
C PRO A 44 -4.91 -11.88 -13.05
N GLY A 45 -5.52 -10.74 -13.34
CA GLY A 45 -6.69 -10.66 -14.23
C GLY A 45 -8.03 -11.01 -13.59
N THR A 46 -8.06 -11.37 -12.29
CA THR A 46 -9.33 -11.54 -11.57
C THR A 46 -10.03 -10.19 -11.44
N LEU A 47 -11.29 -10.14 -11.90
CA LEU A 47 -12.16 -8.99 -11.71
C LEU A 47 -12.85 -9.11 -10.36
N PHE A 48 -12.90 -8.00 -9.61
CA PHE A 48 -13.61 -7.96 -8.35
C PHE A 48 -15.12 -8.12 -8.54
N ALA A 49 -15.74 -8.97 -7.73
CA ALA A 49 -17.19 -9.13 -7.72
C ALA A 49 -17.82 -7.87 -7.12
N LYS A 50 -18.59 -7.14 -7.94
CA LYS A 50 -19.28 -5.93 -7.51
C LYS A 50 -20.25 -6.24 -6.37
N GLY A 51 -20.12 -5.53 -5.24
CA GLY A 51 -20.99 -5.68 -4.06
C GLY A 51 -20.39 -6.44 -2.87
N SER A 52 -19.11 -6.84 -2.92
CA SER A 52 -18.43 -7.38 -1.75
C SER A 52 -17.99 -6.25 -0.80
N GLU A 53 -18.53 -6.22 0.42
CA GLU A 53 -18.01 -5.38 1.50
C GLU A 53 -16.70 -5.98 2.02
N LEU A 54 -15.60 -5.23 1.90
CA LEU A 54 -14.29 -5.64 2.38
C LEU A 54 -13.85 -4.69 3.49
N LEU A 55 -13.44 -5.24 4.63
CA LEU A 55 -12.94 -4.48 5.77
C LEU A 55 -11.43 -4.26 5.65
N PHE A 56 -10.94 -3.11 6.07
CA PHE A 56 -9.49 -2.86 6.11
C PHE A 56 -8.75 -3.84 7.02
N ALA A 57 -9.39 -4.29 8.11
CA ALA A 57 -8.85 -5.29 9.02
C ALA A 57 -8.67 -6.68 8.38
N ALA A 58 -9.40 -6.98 7.30
CA ALA A 58 -9.25 -8.24 6.57
C ALA A 58 -8.03 -8.23 5.63
N LEU A 59 -7.43 -7.06 5.36
CA LEU A 59 -6.26 -6.96 4.49
C LEU A 59 -4.97 -7.28 5.27
N PRO A 60 -3.96 -7.83 4.58
CA PRO A 60 -2.65 -8.10 5.17
C PRO A 60 -1.85 -6.79 5.27
N LEU A 61 -2.20 -5.97 6.27
CA LEU A 61 -1.58 -4.67 6.57
C LEU A 61 -0.79 -4.74 7.88
N SER A 62 0.26 -3.93 7.98
CA SER A 62 1.01 -3.78 9.23
C SER A 62 0.16 -3.19 10.36
N ASN A 63 0.52 -3.50 11.61
CA ASN A 63 -0.23 -3.02 12.78
C ASN A 63 -0.32 -1.49 12.84
N ARG A 64 0.75 -0.80 12.40
CA ARG A 64 0.78 0.67 12.35
C ARG A 64 -0.21 1.23 11.34
N SER A 65 -0.29 0.63 10.16
CA SER A 65 -1.24 1.03 9.13
C SER A 65 -2.68 0.79 9.55
N GLN A 66 -2.97 -0.34 10.21
CA GLN A 66 -4.30 -0.63 10.75
C GLN A 66 -4.72 0.38 11.82
N GLN A 67 -3.84 0.68 12.78
CA GLN A 67 -4.11 1.69 13.82
C GLN A 67 -4.36 3.08 13.22
N GLY A 68 -3.58 3.46 12.20
CA GLY A 68 -3.78 4.74 11.51
C GLY A 68 -5.14 4.80 10.80
N LEU A 69 -5.54 3.73 10.11
CA LEU A 69 -6.84 3.65 9.45
C LEU A 69 -8.00 3.70 10.46
N GLU A 70 -7.88 2.98 11.57
CA GLU A 70 -8.89 2.98 12.63
C GLU A 70 -9.02 4.35 13.31
N ALA A 71 -7.90 5.00 13.62
CA ALA A 71 -7.89 6.36 14.19
C ALA A 71 -8.51 7.41 13.25
N SER A 72 -8.37 7.22 11.93
CA SER A 72 -9.03 8.06 10.92
C SER A 72 -10.49 7.67 10.63
N GLY A 73 -11.00 6.60 11.28
CA GLY A 73 -12.39 6.14 11.09
C GLY A 73 -12.63 5.35 9.81
N TYR A 74 -11.59 4.83 9.16
CA TYR A 74 -11.69 3.99 7.95
C TYR A 74 -11.81 2.50 8.32
N SER A 75 -13.03 2.02 8.48
CA SER A 75 -13.33 0.60 8.76
C SER A 75 -13.58 -0.23 7.49
N THR A 76 -14.41 0.31 6.58
CA THR A 76 -14.87 -0.37 5.37
C THR A 76 -14.23 0.21 4.11
N CYS A 77 -13.73 -0.67 3.23
CA CYS A 77 -13.18 -0.29 1.93
C CYS A 77 -14.30 0.12 0.96
N THR A 78 -14.04 1.13 0.13
CA THR A 78 -14.91 1.43 -1.02
C THR A 78 -14.74 0.38 -2.13
N GLU A 79 -15.68 0.28 -3.07
CA GLU A 79 -15.61 -0.70 -4.17
C GLU A 79 -14.28 -0.65 -4.94
N ILE A 80 -13.76 0.56 -5.21
CA ILE A 80 -12.48 0.72 -5.91
C ILE A 80 -11.28 0.34 -5.04
N GLN A 81 -11.36 0.57 -3.73
CA GLN A 81 -10.31 0.18 -2.78
C GLN A 81 -10.29 -1.35 -2.61
N ALA A 82 -11.45 -1.97 -2.42
CA ALA A 82 -11.57 -3.43 -2.36
C ALA A 82 -10.99 -4.06 -3.64
N ALA A 83 -11.29 -3.48 -4.80
CA ALA A 83 -10.77 -3.95 -6.08
C ALA A 83 -9.26 -3.72 -6.28
N ALA A 84 -8.69 -2.64 -5.74
CA ALA A 84 -7.30 -2.28 -5.99
C ALA A 84 -6.33 -2.82 -4.92
N LEU A 85 -6.71 -2.76 -3.64
CA LEU A 85 -5.80 -3.00 -2.52
C LEU A 85 -5.16 -4.41 -2.54
N PRO A 86 -5.89 -5.51 -2.74
CA PRO A 86 -5.28 -6.85 -2.77
C PRO A 86 -4.29 -7.02 -3.93
N HIS A 87 -4.55 -6.36 -5.07
CA HIS A 87 -3.63 -6.37 -6.19
C HIS A 87 -2.41 -5.48 -5.93
N ALA A 88 -2.60 -4.34 -5.27
CA ALA A 88 -1.56 -3.34 -5.05
C ALA A 88 -0.58 -3.81 -3.97
N LEU A 89 -1.10 -4.43 -2.91
CA LEU A 89 -0.31 -5.06 -1.85
C LEU A 89 0.58 -6.17 -2.41
N ALA A 90 0.10 -6.92 -3.41
CA ALA A 90 0.89 -7.91 -4.14
C ALA A 90 2.01 -7.31 -5.03
N GLY A 91 2.14 -5.97 -5.07
CA GLY A 91 3.17 -5.29 -5.86
C GLY A 91 2.93 -5.35 -7.37
N ARG A 92 1.65 -5.43 -7.78
CA ARG A 92 1.26 -5.41 -9.19
C ARG A 92 0.93 -3.99 -9.64
N ASP A 93 1.20 -3.70 -10.92
CA ASP A 93 0.76 -2.46 -11.55
C ASP A 93 -0.75 -2.47 -11.74
N ILE A 94 -1.40 -1.36 -11.41
CA ILE A 94 -2.86 -1.22 -11.43
C ILE A 94 -3.25 0.07 -12.13
N LEU A 95 -4.28 -0.02 -12.96
CA LEU A 95 -4.96 1.13 -13.53
C LEU A 95 -6.34 1.27 -12.88
N GLY A 96 -6.49 2.25 -12.00
CA GLY A 96 -7.75 2.53 -11.33
C GLY A 96 -8.55 3.62 -12.04
N ALA A 97 -9.77 3.28 -12.47
CA ALA A 97 -10.74 4.25 -12.98
C ALA A 97 -11.97 4.28 -12.07
N ALA A 98 -12.24 5.42 -11.42
CA ALA A 98 -13.42 5.61 -10.58
C ALA A 98 -13.86 7.08 -10.56
N LYS A 99 -15.08 7.36 -10.10
CA LYS A 99 -15.65 8.72 -9.99
C LYS A 99 -14.91 9.56 -8.94
N THR A 100 -14.86 10.89 -9.09
CA THR A 100 -14.30 11.78 -8.07
C THR A 100 -15.02 11.56 -6.74
N GLY A 101 -14.27 11.59 -5.62
CA GLY A 101 -14.82 11.29 -4.29
C GLY A 101 -14.96 9.80 -3.92
N SER A 102 -14.65 8.85 -4.80
CA SER A 102 -14.76 7.39 -4.48
C SER A 102 -13.67 6.81 -3.57
N GLY A 103 -12.86 7.64 -2.90
CA GLY A 103 -11.78 7.17 -2.02
C GLY A 103 -10.53 6.63 -2.74
N LYS A 104 -10.28 7.07 -3.99
CA LYS A 104 -9.09 6.65 -4.77
C LYS A 104 -7.76 6.97 -4.08
N THR A 105 -7.71 8.03 -3.26
CA THR A 105 -6.48 8.44 -2.57
C THR A 105 -5.94 7.32 -1.70
N LEU A 106 -6.76 6.77 -0.81
CA LEU A 106 -6.35 5.64 0.03
C LEU A 106 -6.01 4.38 -0.78
N ALA A 107 -6.65 4.19 -1.94
CA ALA A 107 -6.40 3.03 -2.80
C ALA A 107 -4.95 2.95 -3.32
N PHE A 108 -4.23 4.07 -3.44
CA PHE A 108 -2.80 4.07 -3.77
C PHE A 108 -1.89 4.44 -2.60
N VAL A 109 -2.35 5.24 -1.62
CA VAL A 109 -1.54 5.62 -0.45
C VAL A 109 -1.28 4.44 0.47
N VAL A 110 -2.31 3.63 0.78
CA VAL A 110 -2.17 2.47 1.67
C VAL A 110 -1.11 1.47 1.15
N PRO A 111 -1.19 0.98 -0.12
CA PRO A 111 -0.18 0.04 -0.62
C PRO A 111 1.20 0.68 -0.78
N LEU A 112 1.28 2.00 -1.01
CA LEU A 112 2.55 2.73 -1.03
C LEU A 112 3.21 2.73 0.35
N LEU A 113 2.47 3.06 1.41
CA LEU A 113 2.98 3.02 2.79
C LEU A 113 3.41 1.60 3.19
N GLU A 114 2.60 0.59 2.84
CA GLU A 114 2.92 -0.80 3.15
C GLU A 114 4.13 -1.30 2.33
N ALA A 115 4.32 -0.84 1.10
CA ALA A 115 5.53 -1.12 0.33
C ALA A 115 6.77 -0.49 0.97
N LEU A 116 6.67 0.74 1.50
CA LEU A 116 7.77 1.39 2.21
C LEU A 116 8.11 0.66 3.52
N PHE A 117 7.08 0.25 4.26
CA PHE A 117 7.23 -0.53 5.49
C PHE A 117 7.91 -1.88 5.23
N ARG A 118 7.42 -2.66 4.25
CA ARG A 118 7.96 -3.97 3.91
C ARG A 118 9.39 -3.93 3.36
N ASN A 119 9.75 -2.86 2.66
CA ASN A 119 11.11 -2.65 2.17
C ASN A 119 12.04 -2.06 3.24
N SER A 120 11.55 -1.80 4.46
CA SER A 120 12.32 -1.20 5.56
C SER A 120 13.10 0.05 5.12
N VAL A 121 12.47 0.86 4.26
CA VAL A 121 13.11 2.05 3.69
C VAL A 121 13.47 3.02 4.81
N GLN A 122 14.74 3.39 4.88
CA GLN A 122 15.25 4.36 5.83
C GLN A 122 15.38 5.73 5.16
N THR A 123 15.40 6.78 5.98
CA THR A 123 15.64 8.16 5.50
C THR A 123 16.97 8.30 4.76
N ALA A 124 17.95 7.44 5.07
CA ALA A 124 19.24 7.37 4.38
C ALA A 124 19.16 6.81 2.95
N ASP A 125 18.09 6.09 2.59
CA ASP A 125 17.93 5.50 1.25
C ASP A 125 17.48 6.53 0.19
N GLY A 126 17.10 7.74 0.63
CA GLY A 126 16.68 8.84 -0.23
C GLY A 126 15.21 8.71 -0.69
N LEU A 127 14.96 9.01 -1.96
CA LEU A 127 13.60 9.03 -2.53
C LEU A 127 13.07 7.62 -2.76
N ALA A 128 11.97 7.28 -2.09
CA ALA A 128 11.40 5.94 -2.11
C ALA A 128 10.10 5.78 -2.90
N ALA A 129 9.28 6.84 -2.98
CA ALA A 129 8.05 6.85 -3.76
C ALA A 129 7.75 8.27 -4.29
N VAL A 130 7.05 8.34 -5.42
CA VAL A 130 6.63 9.59 -6.06
C VAL A 130 5.15 9.50 -6.42
N VAL A 131 4.37 10.50 -6.00
CA VAL A 131 2.97 10.67 -6.40
C VAL A 131 2.90 11.90 -7.30
N ILE A 132 2.38 11.74 -8.52
CA ILE A 132 2.28 12.83 -9.50
C ILE A 132 0.83 13.26 -9.61
N SER A 133 0.56 14.52 -9.29
CA SER A 133 -0.75 15.16 -9.47
C SER A 133 -0.75 16.11 -10.67
N PRO A 134 -1.83 16.17 -11.47
CA PRO A 134 -1.93 17.10 -12.60
C PRO A 134 -2.03 18.57 -12.19
N THR A 135 -2.54 18.86 -11.00
CA THR A 135 -2.70 20.23 -10.48
C THR A 135 -2.12 20.37 -9.08
N ARG A 136 -1.74 21.59 -8.73
CA ARG A 136 -1.14 21.92 -7.42
C ARG A 136 -2.14 21.75 -6.30
N GLU A 137 -3.37 22.16 -6.50
CA GLU A 137 -4.46 22.09 -5.53
C GLU A 137 -4.72 20.63 -5.14
N LEU A 138 -4.77 19.74 -6.14
CA LEU A 138 -4.94 18.32 -5.89
C LEU A 138 -3.71 17.68 -5.26
N ALA A 139 -2.50 18.18 -5.54
CA ALA A 139 -1.29 17.71 -4.87
C ALA A 139 -1.31 18.02 -3.37
N ILE A 140 -1.74 19.23 -3.00
CA ILE A 140 -1.88 19.65 -1.60
C ILE A 140 -2.92 18.79 -0.89
N GLN A 141 -4.08 18.54 -1.51
CA GLN A 141 -5.11 17.65 -0.95
C GLN A 141 -4.68 16.21 -0.71
N ILE A 142 -3.68 15.72 -1.46
CA ILE A 142 -3.11 14.38 -1.26
C ILE A 142 -2.02 14.40 -0.18
N PHE A 143 -1.38 15.54 0.04
CA PHE A 143 -0.30 15.70 1.01
C PHE A 143 -0.81 15.88 2.45
N GLU A 144 -1.97 16.53 2.61
CA GLU A 144 -2.69 16.67 3.88
C GLU A 144 -3.35 15.37 4.34
#